data_AF-A0A357D3E0-F1
#
_entry.id   AF-A0A357D3E0-F1
#
_cell.length_a   1.000
_cell.length_b   1.000
_cell.length_c   1.000
_cell.angle_alpha   90.00
_cell.angle_beta   90.00
_cell.angle_gamma   90.00
#
_symmetry.space_group_name_H-M   'P 1'
#
loop_
_entity.id
_entity.type
_entity.pdbx_description
1 polymer ?
#
loop_
_entity_poly.entity_id
_entity_poly.type
_entity_poly.pdbx_seq_one_letter_code
_entity_poly.pdbx_strand_id
1 'polypeptide(L)' 'VFKGYRAQHNNAIGPAKGGVRFHPQVTLEEVKALSMWMTFKCGVLGLPYGGGKGGVVVDPTTLSRGELERLSRAYIGA' A
#
# COMPACT_ATOMS: atom_id res chain seq x y z
N VAL A 1 0.71 19.07 0.99
CA VAL A 1 0.38 18.05 -0.04
C VAL A 1 1.23 16.82 0.26
N PHE A 2 0.62 15.63 0.38
CA PHE A 2 1.32 14.37 0.66
C PHE A 2 1.44 13.52 -0.60
N LYS A 3 2.51 12.72 -0.72
CA LYS A 3 2.70 11.81 -1.85
C LYS A 3 2.23 10.41 -1.47
N GLY A 4 1.31 9.85 -2.24
CA GLY A 4 0.81 8.49 -2.10
C GLY A 4 1.20 7.62 -3.30
N TYR A 5 1.36 6.32 -3.06
CA TYR A 5 1.62 5.31 -4.08
C TYR A 5 0.71 4.11 -3.87
N ARG A 6 0.27 3.50 -4.98
CA ARG A 6 -0.36 2.19 -5.00
C ARG A 6 0.20 1.39 -6.17
N ALA A 7 0.67 0.17 -5.90
CA ALA A 7 1.10 -0.78 -6.92
C ALA A 7 0.22 -2.03 -6.87
N GLN A 8 -0.20 -2.49 -8.04
CA GLN A 8 -0.88 -3.77 -8.24
C GLN A 8 0.00 -4.60 -9.20
N HIS A 9 0.65 -5.62 -8.68
CA HIS A 9 1.59 -6.43 -9.45
C HIS A 9 0.89 -7.48 -10.32
N ASN A 10 -0.10 -8.16 -9.76
CA ASN A 10 -0.82 -9.24 -10.44
C ASN A 10 -2.23 -9.36 -9.84
N ASN A 11 -3.22 -9.64 -10.68
CA ASN A 11 -4.62 -9.89 -10.31
C ASN A 11 -5.22 -11.16 -10.98
N ALA A 12 -4.39 -12.03 -11.55
CA ALA A 12 -4.83 -13.17 -12.34
C ALA A 12 -5.64 -14.20 -11.54
N ILE A 13 -5.31 -14.38 -10.27
CA ILE A 13 -5.98 -15.34 -9.37
C ILE A 13 -6.99 -14.69 -8.41
N GLY A 14 -7.22 -13.38 -8.54
CA GLY A 14 -8.10 -12.62 -7.66
C GLY A 14 -7.65 -11.17 -7.43
N PRO A 15 -8.39 -10.39 -6.63
CA PRO A 15 -8.10 -8.97 -6.42
C PRO A 15 -6.74 -8.77 -5.74
N ALA A 16 -6.08 -7.63 -6.04
CA ALA A 16 -4.77 -7.32 -5.51
C ALA A 16 -4.82 -7.06 -3.98
N LYS A 17 -4.19 -7.93 -3.19
CA LYS A 17 -4.16 -7.82 -1.73
C LYS A 17 -2.83 -7.27 -1.23
N GLY A 18 -2.90 -6.31 -0.31
CA GLY A 18 -1.78 -5.88 0.50
C GLY A 18 -1.98 -4.52 1.16
N GLY A 19 -1.30 -4.32 2.30
CA GLY A 19 -1.49 -3.17 3.18
C GLY A 19 -0.94 -1.86 2.64
N VAL A 20 -1.18 -0.79 3.41
CA VAL A 20 -0.68 0.57 3.14
C VAL A 20 0.36 0.92 4.22
N ARG A 21 1.52 1.45 3.82
CA ARG A 21 2.60 1.86 4.73
C ARG A 21 2.63 3.38 4.87
N PHE A 22 2.62 3.88 6.10
CA PHE A 22 2.83 5.30 6.40
C PHE A 22 4.25 5.42 6.94
N HIS A 23 5.16 5.98 6.15
CA HIS A 23 6.55 6.15 6.56
C HIS A 23 7.20 7.30 5.73
N PRO A 24 8.09 8.13 6.32
CA PRO A 24 8.67 9.26 5.62
C PRO A 24 9.59 8.87 4.45
N GLN A 25 10.07 7.62 4.41
CA GLN A 25 10.98 7.11 3.38
C GLN A 25 10.31 6.16 2.36
N VAL A 26 8.98 6.12 2.29
CA VAL A 26 8.30 5.30 1.26
C VAL A 26 8.73 5.74 -0.14
N THR A 27 9.13 4.80 -0.99
CA THR A 27 9.42 5.02 -2.41
C THR A 27 8.48 4.23 -3.32
N LEU A 28 8.37 4.61 -4.60
CA LEU A 28 7.55 3.88 -5.56
C LEU A 28 8.10 2.47 -5.82
N GLU A 29 9.42 2.36 -5.88
CA GLU A 29 10.21 1.17 -6.17
C GLU A 29 10.02 0.14 -5.06
N GLU A 30 10.08 0.58 -3.80
CA GLU A 30 9.76 -0.25 -2.64
C GLU A 30 8.31 -0.76 -2.70
N VAL A 31 7.34 0.12 -3.00
CA VAL A 31 5.92 -0.27 -3.09
C VAL A 31 5.69 -1.28 -4.21
N LYS A 32 6.32 -1.11 -5.37
CA LYS A 32 6.30 -2.10 -6.47
C LYS A 32 6.89 -3.44 -6.04
N ALA A 33 8.10 -3.44 -5.45
CA ALA A 33 8.77 -4.66 -5.00
C ALA A 33 7.93 -5.41 -3.95
N LEU A 34 7.35 -4.71 -2.98
CA LEU A 34 6.49 -5.31 -1.96
C LEU A 34 5.15 -5.83 -2.53
N SER A 35 4.62 -5.21 -3.58
CA SER A 35 3.41 -5.72 -4.25
C SER A 35 3.66 -7.04 -4.97
N MET A 36 4.85 -7.22 -5.57
CA MET A 36 5.29 -8.49 -6.15
C MET A 36 5.43 -9.57 -5.08
N TRP A 37 6.05 -9.24 -3.94
CA TRP A 37 6.13 -10.17 -2.81
C TRP A 37 4.76 -10.59 -2.28
N MET A 38 3.75 -9.73 -2.35
CA MET A 38 2.38 -10.12 -2.00
C MET A 38 1.79 -11.13 -2.99
N THR A 39 2.09 -11.04 -4.28
CA THR A 39 1.68 -12.08 -5.26
C THR A 39 2.27 -13.42 -4.90
N PHE A 40 3.58 -13.49 -4.66
CA PHE A 40 4.24 -14.75 -4.31
C PHE A 40 3.75 -15.30 -2.96
N LYS A 41 3.59 -14.43 -1.97
CA LYS A 41 3.06 -14.83 -0.66
C LYS A 41 1.67 -15.44 -0.76
N CYS A 42 0.76 -14.79 -1.50
CA CYS A 42 -0.59 -15.30 -1.71
C CYS A 42 -0.58 -16.61 -2.52
N GLY A 43 0.25 -16.70 -3.55
CA GLY A 43 0.41 -17.92 -4.35
C GLY A 43 0.92 -19.11 -3.55
N VAL A 44 1.97 -18.93 -2.73
CA VAL A 44 2.53 -20.00 -1.87
C VAL A 44 1.50 -20.50 -0.86
N LEU A 45 0.64 -19.62 -0.34
CA LEU A 45 -0.39 -19.98 0.62
C LEU A 45 -1.70 -20.47 -0.04
N GLY A 46 -1.77 -20.54 -1.37
CA GLY A 46 -2.99 -20.92 -2.09
C GLY A 46 -4.16 -19.96 -1.88
N LEU A 47 -3.90 -18.70 -1.56
CA LEU A 47 -4.95 -17.69 -1.34
C LEU A 47 -5.44 -17.13 -2.69
N PRO A 48 -6.76 -16.88 -2.85
CA PRO A 48 -7.34 -16.35 -4.08
C PRO A 48 -7.14 -14.83 -4.20
N TYR A 49 -5.88 -14.39 -4.09
CA TYR A 49 -5.50 -12.99 -4.11
C TYR A 49 -4.27 -12.76 -4.98
N GLY A 50 -4.34 -11.67 -5.74
CA GLY A 50 -3.19 -11.08 -6.39
C GLY A 50 -2.29 -10.31 -5.40
N GLY A 51 -1.27 -9.61 -5.92
CA GLY A 51 -0.35 -8.83 -5.11
C GLY A 51 -0.55 -7.34 -5.25
N GLY A 52 -0.75 -6.66 -4.13
CA GLY A 52 -0.84 -5.20 -4.07
C GLY A 52 -0.02 -4.63 -2.92
N LYS A 53 0.32 -3.34 -3.01
CA LYS A 53 0.89 -2.59 -1.88
C LYS A 53 0.58 -1.11 -2.04
N GLY A 54 0.30 -0.43 -0.93
CA GLY A 54 0.20 1.02 -0.88
C GLY A 54 1.26 1.64 0.01
N GLY A 55 1.49 2.93 -0.15
CA GLY A 55 2.35 3.71 0.72
C GLY A 55 2.04 5.21 0.67
N VAL A 56 2.19 5.89 1.79
CA VAL A 56 2.07 7.34 1.92
C VAL A 56 3.36 7.86 2.54
N VAL A 57 3.98 8.85 1.89
CA VAL A 57 5.21 9.50 2.34
C VAL A 57 4.87 10.48 3.46
N VAL A 58 4.88 9.98 4.70
CA VAL A 58 4.52 10.75 5.90
C VAL A 58 5.10 10.11 7.16
N ASP A 59 5.49 10.92 8.15
CA ASP A 59 5.72 10.46 9.51
C ASP A 59 4.40 10.56 10.31
N PRO A 60 3.74 9.43 10.63
CA PRO A 60 2.46 9.46 11.33
C PRO A 60 2.56 10.01 12.76
N THR A 61 3.75 10.04 13.37
CA THR A 61 3.95 10.55 14.74
C THR A 61 3.89 12.08 14.82
N THR A 62 4.08 12.75 13.68
CA THR A 62 4.02 14.22 13.56
C THR A 62 2.61 14.75 13.31
N LEU A 63 1.64 13.86 13.09
CA LEU A 63 0.26 14.22 12.81
C LEU A 63 -0.64 14.02 14.02
N SER A 64 -1.55 14.95 14.24
CA SER A 64 -2.68 14.71 15.15
C SER A 64 -3.58 13.59 14.62
N ARG A 65 -4.38 12.99 15.50
CA ARG A 65 -5.35 11.95 15.13
C ARG A 65 -6.32 12.40 14.03
N GLY A 66 -6.77 13.66 14.08
CA GLY A 66 -7.67 14.22 13.07
C GLY A 66 -7.00 14.45 11.72
N GLU A 67 -5.73 14.85 11.70
CA GLU A 67 -4.95 14.98 10.46
C GLU A 67 -4.67 13.61 9.83
N LEU A 68 -4.31 12.63 10.64
CA LEU A 68 -4.06 11.26 10.18
C LEU A 68 -5.34 10.63 9.59
N GLU A 69 -6.50 10.89 10.19
CA GLU A 69 -7.80 10.46 9.63
C GLU A 69 -8.07 11.12 8.28
N ARG A 70 -7.96 12.45 8.18
CA ARG A 70 -8.18 13.17 6.92
C ARG A 70 -7.22 12.70 5.83
N LEU A 71 -5.96 12.48 6.16
CA LEU A 71 -4.96 11.93 5.23
C LEU A 71 -5.35 10.53 4.76
N SER A 72 -5.77 9.65 5.67
CA SER A 72 -6.19 8.29 5.35
C SER A 72 -7.40 8.27 4.42
N ARG A 73 -8.41 9.12 4.70
CA ARG A 73 -9.59 9.26 3.84
C ARG A 73 -9.23 9.83 2.47
N ALA A 74 -8.37 10.85 2.42
CA ALA A 74 -7.91 11.44 1.18
C ALA A 74 -7.13 10.42 0.31
N TYR A 75 -6.29 9.58 0.92
CA TYR A 75 -5.57 8.52 0.20
C TYR A 75 -6.50 7.48 -0.42
N ILE A 76 -7.62 7.15 0.24
CA ILE A 76 -8.61 6.19 -0.29
C ILE A 76 -9.51 6.83 -1.36
N GLY A 77 -9.78 8.13 -1.24
CA GLY A 77 -10.64 8.86 -2.18
C GLY A 77 -9.93 9.37 -3.45
N ALA A 78 -8.61 9.27 -3.52
CA ALA A 78 -7.77 9.67 -4.66
C ALA A 78 -7.59 8.52 -5.65
#